data_AF-A0A7U3D1V1-F1
#
_entry.id   AF-A0A7U3D1V1-F1
#
_cell.length_a   1.000
_cell.length_b   1.000
_cell.length_c   1.000
_cell.angle_alpha   90.00
_cell.angle_beta   90.00
_cell.angle_gamma   90.00
#
_symmetry.space_group_name_H-M   'P 1'
#
loop_
_entity.id
_entity.type
_entity.pdbx_description
1 polymer ?
#
loop_
_entity_poly.entity_id
_entity_poly.type
_entity_poly.pdbx_seq_one_letter_code
_entity_poly.pdbx_strand_id
1 'polypeptide(L)'
;MAKRISSFSSKSEQQLSVEESGLRQAFKILGERQQRPVTFRDFLDHVREGLEYNEFEEVGLTVKIHFETVEAVKLYMKDYAVGRRYLQMISELEGHPTLMGAVKHSVIEIFKNKGIPESSPYYKSNVGAFRLLMKYELINQNRSYDGDLFKWYLTRDLIQALYNTSQKIKVKISRVLQSMFEEERVLRDAEPETIYSETKRKISSLLTTWSDSFPRISELLKLIPPALDSINSKLSQNGALDVQSINISTNNIIKAINEIVYDVDSASSADQSELFARAWIAPENVDDIRRYTKSSFSEIGTNKIYGIMHNHNKILSQLIDVLNDLVRAEGISKLRGKNLAVTQLSSLHDLRMKFFALKYENIVDGLARLLEEVIRNNVFFVMRAIWGERVMESLPTDISDKLKNLKVQGQMNVKRGPSFNFLYDVSRSEYSKIIFYSKVYPALLLDDYDKEERLKIKHYMELVFLLDDRHAHRDEKSYFSEHANDIADALRNAPQVLEIFQDLAKKYLSTVPVEFLTSDKSLKVKFLPKSSSISSSEFTVTKAELKLFSKNILEAILFKEKPVESISDAFLLIRGSPEQLIGTFRALLSKGFLEVFSEQFRPIVIRITEEGKKLFNTYANDPSMFLP
;
A
#
# COMPACT_ATOMS: atom_id res chain seq x y z
N MET A 1 -5.12 14.26 -2.74
CA MET A 1 -4.97 15.33 -3.76
C MET A 1 -3.49 15.55 -4.09
N ALA A 2 -2.66 16.03 -3.15
CA ALA A 2 -1.21 16.22 -3.35
C ALA A 2 -0.45 14.98 -3.90
N LYS A 3 -0.70 13.77 -3.38
CA LYS A 3 -0.10 12.50 -3.85
C LYS A 3 -0.46 12.08 -5.29
N ARG A 4 -1.55 12.59 -5.87
CA ARG A 4 -1.97 12.29 -7.26
C ARG A 4 -1.60 13.42 -8.21
N ILE A 5 -1.41 14.64 -7.72
CA ILE A 5 -0.87 15.75 -8.52
C ILE A 5 0.61 15.49 -8.84
N SER A 6 1.36 14.94 -7.89
CA SER A 6 2.75 14.51 -8.09
C SER A 6 2.93 13.37 -9.11
N SER A 7 1.86 12.67 -9.51
CA SER A 7 1.93 11.65 -10.57
C SER A 7 1.70 12.20 -11.98
N PHE A 8 1.34 13.49 -12.12
CA PHE A 8 1.17 14.16 -13.41
C PHE A 8 2.35 15.07 -13.79
N SER A 9 3.31 15.28 -12.89
CA SER A 9 4.54 16.00 -13.23
C SER A 9 5.37 15.16 -14.22
N SER A 10 5.47 15.63 -15.46
CA SER A 10 6.48 15.13 -16.40
C SER A 10 7.88 15.33 -15.80
N LYS A 11 8.87 14.58 -16.30
CA LYS A 11 10.29 14.61 -15.89
C LYS A 11 10.97 15.97 -16.19
N SER A 12 10.37 17.09 -15.80
CA SER A 12 11.05 18.39 -15.76
C SER A 12 11.71 18.54 -14.39
N GLU A 13 12.93 19.07 -14.41
CA GLU A 13 13.89 19.12 -13.29
C GLU A 13 13.45 20.04 -12.11
N GLN A 14 12.19 20.47 -12.05
CA GLN A 14 11.71 21.41 -11.03
C GLN A 14 10.82 20.71 -10.00
N GLN A 15 11.28 20.64 -8.74
CA GLN A 15 10.47 20.13 -7.62
C GLN A 15 9.26 21.05 -7.35
N LEU A 16 8.06 20.52 -7.58
CA LEU A 16 6.77 21.18 -7.31
C LEU A 16 6.35 20.94 -5.84
N SER A 17 6.00 22.01 -5.13
CA SER A 17 5.29 21.96 -3.84
C SER A 17 3.82 22.33 -4.02
N VAL A 18 2.95 21.62 -3.32
CA VAL A 18 1.50 21.84 -3.40
C VAL A 18 1.07 22.77 -2.27
N GLU A 19 0.52 23.94 -2.58
CA GLU A 19 -0.05 24.86 -1.60
C GLU A 19 -1.57 24.74 -1.55
N GLU A 20 -2.11 24.40 -0.38
CA GLU A 20 -3.56 24.20 -0.20
C GLU A 20 -4.36 25.48 -0.48
N SER A 21 -3.83 26.65 -0.08
CA SER A 21 -4.40 27.96 -0.37
C SER A 21 -4.44 28.25 -1.88
N GLY A 22 -3.36 27.93 -2.60
CA GLY A 22 -3.27 28.09 -4.05
C GLY A 22 -4.27 27.20 -4.79
N LEU A 23 -4.38 25.93 -4.40
CA LEU A 23 -5.37 25.01 -4.98
C LEU A 23 -6.82 25.47 -4.77
N ARG A 24 -7.13 26.00 -3.57
CA ARG A 24 -8.45 26.55 -3.25
C ARG A 24 -8.77 27.77 -4.10
N GLN A 25 -7.78 28.63 -4.36
CA GLN A 25 -7.92 29.80 -5.20
C GLN A 25 -8.10 29.43 -6.68
N ALA A 26 -7.32 28.47 -7.18
CA ALA A 26 -7.46 27.94 -8.53
C ALA A 26 -8.85 27.31 -8.76
N PHE A 27 -9.35 26.54 -7.78
CA PHE A 27 -10.70 25.97 -7.84
C PHE A 27 -11.79 27.05 -7.88
N LYS A 28 -11.62 28.11 -7.10
CA LYS A 28 -12.53 29.26 -7.08
C LYS A 28 -12.53 30.02 -8.42
N ILE A 29 -11.36 30.31 -8.97
CA ILE A 29 -11.20 31.00 -10.27
C ILE A 29 -11.83 30.16 -11.41
N LEU A 30 -11.62 28.84 -11.39
CA LEU A 30 -12.23 27.95 -12.37
C LEU A 30 -13.76 27.95 -12.28
N GLY A 31 -14.31 27.99 -11.06
CA GLY A 31 -15.75 28.09 -10.84
C GLY A 31 -16.34 29.42 -11.29
N GLU A 32 -15.63 30.51 -11.06
CA GLU A 32 -16.00 31.84 -11.56
C GLU A 32 -15.97 31.91 -13.10
N ARG A 33 -14.97 31.27 -13.74
CA ARG A 33 -14.85 31.23 -15.21
C ARG A 33 -15.91 30.35 -15.89
N GLN A 34 -16.22 29.18 -15.32
CA GLN A 34 -17.15 28.24 -15.96
C GLN A 34 -18.63 28.54 -15.67
N GLN A 35 -18.93 29.48 -14.75
CA GLN A 35 -20.28 29.86 -14.34
C GLN A 35 -21.19 28.66 -13.98
N ARG A 36 -20.58 27.54 -13.57
CA ARG A 36 -21.25 26.31 -13.15
C ARG A 36 -20.43 25.63 -12.04
N PRO A 37 -21.04 24.73 -11.23
CA PRO A 37 -20.32 23.98 -10.22
C PRO A 37 -19.18 23.16 -10.85
N VAL A 38 -17.94 23.42 -10.43
CA VAL A 38 -16.74 22.73 -10.92
C VAL A 38 -16.72 21.32 -10.38
N THR A 39 -16.68 20.32 -11.26
CA THR A 39 -16.45 18.94 -10.84
C THR A 39 -14.97 18.70 -10.59
N PHE A 40 -14.65 17.68 -9.80
CA PHE A 40 -13.26 17.29 -9.56
C PHE A 40 -12.50 16.97 -10.85
N ARG A 41 -13.19 16.49 -11.89
CA ARG A 41 -12.60 16.21 -13.21
C ARG A 41 -12.27 17.49 -13.97
N ASP A 42 -13.18 18.47 -13.99
CA ASP A 42 -12.94 19.78 -14.59
C ASP A 42 -11.71 20.46 -13.96
N PHE A 43 -11.55 20.31 -12.64
CA PHE A 43 -10.40 20.84 -11.93
C PHE A 43 -9.09 20.11 -12.28
N LEU A 44 -9.11 18.78 -12.44
CA LEU A 44 -7.93 18.02 -12.86
C LEU A 44 -7.51 18.34 -14.30
N ASP A 45 -8.47 18.51 -15.21
CA ASP A 45 -8.18 18.89 -16.60
C ASP A 45 -7.57 20.30 -16.65
N HIS A 46 -8.08 21.25 -15.85
CA HIS A 46 -7.49 22.57 -15.68
C HIS A 46 -6.05 22.53 -15.11
N VAL A 47 -5.81 21.68 -14.09
CA VAL A 47 -4.46 21.47 -13.54
C VAL A 47 -3.54 20.87 -14.59
N ARG A 48 -4.01 19.90 -15.39
CA ARG A 48 -3.22 19.25 -16.44
C ARG A 48 -2.84 20.23 -17.55
N GLU A 49 -3.79 21.02 -18.04
CA GLU A 49 -3.51 22.07 -19.03
C GLU A 49 -2.48 23.06 -18.48
N GLY A 50 -2.65 23.54 -17.25
CA GLY A 50 -1.67 24.44 -16.64
C GLY A 50 -0.29 23.81 -16.44
N LEU A 51 -0.20 22.50 -16.17
CA LEU A 51 1.08 21.79 -16.15
C LEU A 51 1.73 21.72 -17.55
N GLU A 52 0.96 21.50 -18.60
CA GLU A 52 1.43 21.46 -19.99
C GLU A 52 1.94 22.84 -20.47
N TYR A 53 1.31 23.93 -19.99
CA TYR A 53 1.70 25.31 -20.31
C TYR A 53 2.70 25.93 -19.32
N ASN A 54 3.18 25.20 -18.32
CA ASN A 54 4.05 25.69 -17.23
C ASN A 54 3.42 26.82 -16.37
N GLU A 55 2.09 26.85 -16.26
CA GLU A 55 1.30 27.80 -15.48
C GLU A 55 1.09 27.30 -14.03
N PHE A 56 2.15 26.78 -13.40
CA PHE A 56 2.11 26.10 -12.09
C PHE A 56 1.36 26.89 -11.01
N GLU A 57 1.60 28.19 -10.92
CA GLU A 57 0.95 29.06 -9.93
C GLU A 57 -0.54 29.31 -10.22
N GLU A 58 -0.99 29.23 -11.48
CA GLU A 58 -2.42 29.40 -11.82
C GLU A 58 -3.25 28.19 -11.39
N VAL A 59 -2.60 27.03 -11.32
CA VAL A 59 -3.20 25.77 -10.88
C VAL A 59 -2.91 25.46 -9.40
N GLY A 60 -2.39 26.43 -8.65
CA GLY A 60 -2.19 26.31 -7.19
C GLY A 60 -0.94 25.54 -6.78
N LEU A 61 0.05 25.41 -7.66
CA LEU A 61 1.33 24.78 -7.41
C LEU A 61 2.41 25.85 -7.26
N THR A 62 3.16 25.80 -6.16
CA THR A 62 4.35 26.62 -6.00
C THR A 62 5.58 25.80 -6.32
N VAL A 63 6.52 26.40 -7.01
CA VAL A 63 7.76 25.73 -7.40
C VAL A 63 8.87 26.45 -6.67
N LYS A 64 9.69 25.73 -5.89
CA LYS A 64 10.85 26.35 -5.24
C LYS A 64 11.71 27.05 -6.29
N ILE A 65 12.23 28.23 -5.95
CA ILE A 65 13.13 28.97 -6.85
C ILE A 65 14.44 28.16 -6.91
N HIS A 66 14.74 27.59 -8.08
CA HIS A 66 15.95 26.81 -8.31
C HIS A 66 17.16 27.73 -8.52
N PHE A 67 18.38 27.29 -8.19
CA PHE A 67 19.58 28.13 -8.36
C PHE A 67 19.75 28.59 -9.82
N GLU A 68 19.42 27.72 -10.79
CA GLU A 68 19.47 28.02 -12.23
C GLU A 68 18.51 29.15 -12.62
N THR A 69 17.37 29.27 -11.92
CA THR A 69 16.43 30.37 -12.13
C THR A 69 17.03 31.68 -11.62
N VAL A 70 17.70 31.65 -10.46
CA VAL A 70 18.41 32.83 -9.93
C VAL A 70 19.57 33.24 -10.82
N GLU A 71 20.36 32.28 -11.30
CA GLU A 71 21.49 32.50 -12.20
C GLU A 71 21.03 33.10 -13.53
N ALA A 72 20.00 32.51 -14.15
CA ALA A 72 19.42 33.02 -15.39
C ALA A 72 18.83 34.42 -15.21
N VAL A 73 18.09 34.68 -14.13
CA VAL A 73 17.56 36.02 -13.83
C VAL A 73 18.70 37.03 -13.67
N LYS A 74 19.74 36.72 -12.89
CA LYS A 74 20.89 37.62 -12.70
C LYS A 74 21.65 37.86 -14.02
N LEU A 75 21.78 36.83 -14.85
CA LEU A 75 22.42 36.93 -16.16
C LEU A 75 21.64 37.86 -17.10
N TYR A 76 20.36 37.61 -17.30
CA TYR A 76 19.54 38.42 -18.21
C TYR A 76 19.25 39.82 -17.68
N MET A 77 19.19 40.01 -16.36
CA MET A 77 19.02 41.34 -15.78
C MET A 77 20.24 42.25 -16.03
N LYS A 78 21.46 41.70 -16.17
CA LYS A 78 22.67 42.48 -16.51
C LYS A 78 22.56 43.22 -17.85
N ASP A 79 21.75 42.71 -18.77
CA ASP A 79 21.56 43.31 -20.10
C ASP A 79 20.82 44.65 -20.04
N TYR A 80 20.12 44.96 -18.93
CA TYR A 80 19.35 46.19 -18.76
C TYR A 80 20.09 47.23 -17.92
N ALA A 81 19.95 48.52 -18.27
CA ALA A 81 20.53 49.63 -17.50
C ALA A 81 20.03 49.65 -16.05
N VAL A 82 18.74 49.37 -15.82
CA VAL A 82 18.14 49.24 -14.49
C VAL A 82 18.67 48.04 -13.71
N GLY A 83 19.01 46.95 -14.40
CA GLY A 83 19.61 45.76 -13.79
C GLY A 83 21.03 46.02 -13.31
N ARG A 84 21.82 46.84 -14.02
CA ARG A 84 23.15 47.29 -13.55
C ARG A 84 23.06 48.13 -12.26
N ARG A 85 22.08 49.02 -12.16
CA ARG A 85 21.82 49.81 -10.94
C ARG A 85 21.35 48.94 -9.78
N TYR A 86 20.48 47.98 -10.05
CA TYR A 86 20.08 46.97 -9.07
C TYR A 86 21.29 46.14 -8.59
N LEU A 87 22.17 45.69 -9.48
CA LEU A 87 23.37 44.93 -9.07
C LEU A 87 24.34 45.78 -8.22
N GLN A 88 24.47 47.07 -8.52
CA GLN A 88 25.24 48.00 -7.70
C GLN A 88 24.61 48.18 -6.31
N MET A 89 23.27 48.26 -6.22
CA MET A 89 22.57 48.27 -4.94
C MET A 89 22.85 46.99 -4.15
N ILE A 90 22.78 45.83 -4.80
CA ILE A 90 23.04 44.54 -4.16
C ILE A 90 24.48 44.44 -3.65
N SER A 91 25.47 44.92 -4.40
CA SER A 91 26.86 44.93 -3.91
C SER A 91 27.05 45.88 -2.72
N GLU A 92 26.36 47.02 -2.67
CA GLU A 92 26.41 47.92 -1.50
C GLU A 92 25.64 47.38 -0.29
N LEU A 93 24.72 46.44 -0.50
CA LEU A 93 23.96 45.75 0.54
C LEU A 93 24.66 44.48 1.05
N GLU A 94 25.79 44.10 0.46
CA GLU A 94 26.57 42.93 0.86
C GLU A 94 27.02 43.08 2.33
N GLY A 95 26.66 42.13 3.18
CA GLY A 95 26.88 42.20 4.64
C GLY A 95 25.75 42.82 5.47
N HIS A 96 24.63 43.24 4.85
CA HIS A 96 23.48 43.84 5.54
C HIS A 96 22.15 43.08 5.30
N PRO A 97 21.99 41.85 5.85
CA PRO A 97 20.87 40.95 5.52
C PRO A 97 19.49 41.49 5.91
N THR A 98 19.37 42.20 7.02
CA THR A 98 18.11 42.81 7.46
C THR A 98 17.62 43.89 6.49
N LEU A 99 18.55 44.70 5.97
CA LEU A 99 18.22 45.74 5.00
C LEU A 99 17.90 45.14 3.63
N MET A 100 18.64 44.10 3.22
CA MET A 100 18.34 43.31 2.02
C MET A 100 16.92 42.72 2.08
N GLY A 101 16.54 42.12 3.21
CA GLY A 101 15.20 41.59 3.45
C GLY A 101 14.12 42.67 3.37
N ALA A 102 14.36 43.85 3.96
CA ALA A 102 13.43 44.98 3.90
C ALA A 102 13.26 45.54 2.48
N VAL A 103 14.35 45.61 1.71
CA VAL A 103 14.35 46.05 0.29
C VAL A 103 13.60 45.04 -0.58
N LYS A 104 13.89 43.75 -0.44
CA LYS A 104 13.15 42.65 -1.11
C LYS A 104 11.65 42.75 -0.84
N HIS A 105 11.28 42.86 0.44
CA HIS A 105 9.89 42.91 0.84
C HIS A 105 9.19 44.16 0.29
N SER A 106 9.85 45.32 0.35
CA SER A 106 9.32 46.59 -0.17
C SER A 106 9.07 46.55 -1.67
N VAL A 107 10.00 46.00 -2.45
CA VAL A 107 9.86 45.87 -3.92
C VAL A 107 8.68 44.95 -4.28
N ILE A 108 8.55 43.82 -3.59
CA ILE A 108 7.46 42.86 -3.80
C ILE A 108 6.10 43.50 -3.45
N GLU A 109 6.00 44.22 -2.33
CA GLU A 109 4.75 44.88 -1.93
C GLU A 109 4.38 46.05 -2.85
N ILE A 110 5.36 46.82 -3.36
CA ILE A 110 5.11 47.85 -4.38
C ILE A 110 4.56 47.22 -5.65
N PHE A 111 5.13 46.10 -6.11
CA PHE A 111 4.65 45.38 -7.29
C PHE A 111 3.22 44.84 -7.08
N LYS A 112 2.99 44.15 -5.96
CA LYS A 112 1.72 43.48 -5.63
C LYS A 112 0.56 44.47 -5.50
N ASN A 113 0.78 45.59 -4.80
CA ASN A 113 -0.27 46.60 -4.57
C ASN A 113 -0.36 47.64 -5.70
N LYS A 114 0.43 47.50 -6.77
CA LYS A 114 0.53 48.49 -7.85
C LYS A 114 0.81 49.89 -7.30
N GLY A 115 1.72 49.96 -6.35
CA GLY A 115 2.19 51.17 -5.70
C GLY A 115 1.79 51.28 -4.23
N ILE A 116 2.63 51.98 -3.45
CA ILE A 116 2.44 52.19 -2.01
C ILE A 116 2.30 53.69 -1.71
N PRO A 117 1.23 54.13 -1.04
CA PRO A 117 1.10 55.51 -0.58
C PRO A 117 2.19 55.92 0.41
N GLU A 118 2.67 57.15 0.32
CA GLU A 118 3.58 57.70 1.33
C GLU A 118 2.93 57.83 2.71
N SER A 119 1.60 57.97 2.74
CA SER A 119 0.78 57.95 3.96
C SER A 119 0.73 56.57 4.64
N SER A 120 1.10 55.50 3.94
CA SER A 120 0.97 54.11 4.40
C SER A 120 1.84 53.82 5.63
N PRO A 121 1.31 53.15 6.67
CA PRO A 121 2.12 52.63 7.78
C PRO A 121 3.29 51.77 7.30
N TYR A 122 3.10 51.03 6.20
CA TYR A 122 4.15 50.19 5.62
C TYR A 122 5.35 51.00 5.14
N TYR A 123 5.11 52.14 4.47
CA TYR A 123 6.19 53.04 4.05
C TYR A 123 6.92 53.61 5.28
N LYS A 124 6.19 54.06 6.29
CA LYS A 124 6.76 54.64 7.53
C LYS A 124 7.67 53.64 8.27
N SER A 125 7.33 52.35 8.26
CA SER A 125 8.15 51.29 8.84
C SER A 125 9.36 50.88 7.99
N ASN A 126 9.40 51.26 6.70
CA ASN A 126 10.43 50.82 5.74
C ASN A 126 11.13 51.97 5.00
N VAL A 127 11.14 53.20 5.55
CA VAL A 127 11.66 54.40 4.88
C VAL A 127 13.09 54.22 4.35
N GLY A 128 13.95 53.51 5.10
CA GLY A 128 15.33 53.22 4.67
C GLY A 128 15.40 52.39 3.38
N ALA A 129 14.55 51.38 3.25
CA ALA A 129 14.46 50.55 2.05
C ALA A 129 13.95 51.35 0.85
N PHE A 130 12.92 52.19 1.05
CA PHE A 130 12.38 53.06 -0.01
C PHE A 130 13.40 54.11 -0.49
N ARG A 131 14.14 54.73 0.44
CA ARG A 131 15.22 55.68 0.08
C ARG A 131 16.32 55.02 -0.73
N LEU A 132 16.67 53.79 -0.38
CA LEU A 132 17.68 53.04 -1.12
C LEU A 132 17.20 52.68 -2.53
N LEU A 133 15.98 52.15 -2.65
CA LEU A 133 15.36 51.87 -3.94
C LEU A 133 15.27 53.12 -4.83
N MET A 134 15.03 54.29 -4.23
CA MET A 134 15.02 55.57 -4.91
C MET A 134 16.42 56.00 -5.37
N LYS A 135 17.45 55.86 -4.51
CA LYS A 135 18.86 56.15 -4.84
C LYS A 135 19.32 55.43 -6.09
N TYR A 136 18.87 54.19 -6.31
CA TYR A 136 19.20 53.38 -7.50
C TYR A 136 18.17 53.45 -8.63
N GLU A 137 17.21 54.37 -8.55
CA GLU A 137 16.19 54.58 -9.57
C GLU A 137 15.38 53.29 -9.89
N LEU A 138 15.16 52.44 -8.89
CA LEU A 138 14.33 51.22 -9.00
C LEU A 138 12.85 51.53 -8.74
N ILE A 139 12.58 52.59 -7.99
CA ILE A 139 11.23 53.12 -7.76
C ILE A 139 11.16 54.61 -8.12
N ASN A 140 9.96 55.09 -8.45
CA ASN A 140 9.66 56.50 -8.62
C ASN A 140 8.39 56.90 -7.87
N GLN A 141 8.33 58.18 -7.49
CA GLN A 141 7.16 58.76 -6.86
C GLN A 141 6.27 59.37 -7.95
N ASN A 142 5.00 58.98 -8.01
CA ASN A 142 4.02 59.60 -8.89
C ASN A 142 2.84 60.13 -8.09
N ARG A 143 2.21 61.19 -8.61
CA ARG A 143 0.98 61.74 -8.03
C ARG A 143 -0.16 60.74 -8.22
N SER A 144 -0.88 60.42 -7.15
CA SER A 144 -2.02 59.50 -7.20
C SER A 144 -3.32 60.28 -7.40
N TYR A 145 -4.26 59.70 -8.16
CA TYR A 145 -5.58 60.28 -8.41
C TYR A 145 -6.58 59.98 -7.28
N ASP A 146 -6.28 59.02 -6.38
CA ASP A 146 -7.20 58.50 -5.35
C ASP A 146 -6.99 59.09 -3.94
N GLY A 147 -6.76 60.40 -3.81
CA GLY A 147 -6.74 61.09 -2.49
C GLY A 147 -5.42 61.04 -1.70
N ASP A 148 -4.52 60.09 -1.98
CA ASP A 148 -3.12 60.18 -1.55
C ASP A 148 -2.32 61.09 -2.49
N LEU A 149 -1.58 62.07 -1.95
CA LEU A 149 -0.82 63.02 -2.77
C LEU A 149 0.30 62.34 -3.57
N PHE A 150 0.96 61.32 -3.02
CA PHE A 150 2.07 60.62 -3.67
C PHE A 150 2.07 59.13 -3.36
N LYS A 151 2.26 58.31 -4.41
CA LYS A 151 2.46 56.86 -4.34
C LYS A 151 3.81 56.49 -4.97
N TRP A 152 4.48 55.51 -4.38
CA TRP A 152 5.73 54.93 -4.88
C TRP A 152 5.43 53.76 -5.79
N TYR A 153 6.00 53.76 -7.00
CA TYR A 153 5.84 52.71 -8.00
C TYR A 153 7.21 52.15 -8.41
N LEU A 154 7.24 50.92 -8.93
CA LEU A 154 8.43 50.46 -9.65
C LEU A 154 8.62 51.31 -10.90
N THR A 155 9.87 51.63 -11.26
CA THR A 155 10.14 52.36 -12.51
C THR A 155 9.69 51.55 -13.73
N ARG A 156 9.31 52.27 -14.79
CA ARG A 156 8.89 51.63 -16.06
C ARG A 156 9.99 50.73 -16.61
N ASP A 157 11.24 51.16 -16.48
CA ASP A 157 12.41 50.39 -16.92
C ASP A 157 12.56 49.07 -16.15
N LEU A 158 12.32 49.08 -14.82
CA LEU A 158 12.34 47.86 -14.02
C LEU A 158 11.20 46.92 -14.40
N ILE A 159 9.98 47.43 -14.58
CA ILE A 159 8.83 46.63 -15.02
C ILE A 159 9.10 45.99 -16.39
N GLN A 160 9.68 46.75 -17.33
CA GLN A 160 10.02 46.25 -18.67
C GLN A 160 11.12 45.19 -18.61
N ALA A 161 12.17 45.40 -17.80
CA ALA A 161 13.24 44.44 -17.61
C ALA A 161 12.73 43.12 -17.00
N LEU A 162 11.83 43.22 -16.01
CA LEU A 162 11.17 42.07 -15.40
C LEU A 162 10.28 41.32 -16.39
N TYR A 163 9.48 42.04 -17.19
CA TYR A 163 8.63 41.45 -18.24
C TYR A 163 9.46 40.73 -19.30
N ASN A 164 10.49 41.38 -19.83
CA ASN A 164 11.34 40.80 -20.87
C ASN A 164 12.13 39.59 -20.34
N THR A 165 12.59 39.63 -19.09
CA THR A 165 13.26 38.49 -18.44
C THR A 165 12.26 37.35 -18.25
N SER A 166 11.07 37.64 -17.71
CA SER A 166 9.97 36.67 -17.57
C SER A 166 9.66 35.93 -18.88
N GLN A 167 9.62 36.63 -20.02
CA GLN A 167 9.39 36.03 -21.32
C GLN A 167 10.56 35.14 -21.77
N LYS A 168 11.81 35.57 -21.56
CA LYS A 168 13.01 34.80 -21.94
C LYS A 168 13.14 33.49 -21.16
N ILE A 169 12.94 33.52 -19.84
CA ILE A 169 13.10 32.34 -18.97
C ILE A 169 11.79 31.59 -18.71
N LYS A 170 10.67 32.02 -19.31
CA LYS A 170 9.34 31.39 -19.21
C LYS A 170 8.85 31.19 -17.77
N VAL A 171 9.03 32.20 -16.92
CA VAL A 171 8.46 32.25 -15.55
C VAL A 171 7.74 33.57 -15.31
N LYS A 172 6.79 33.61 -14.38
CA LYS A 172 6.03 34.84 -14.06
C LYS A 172 6.91 35.95 -13.50
N ILE A 173 6.51 37.20 -13.75
CA ILE A 173 7.19 38.42 -13.25
C ILE A 173 7.38 38.41 -11.74
N SER A 174 6.39 37.94 -10.98
CA SER A 174 6.49 37.78 -9.52
C SER A 174 7.67 36.90 -9.10
N ARG A 175 7.93 35.83 -9.85
CA ARG A 175 8.99 34.87 -9.60
C ARG A 175 10.35 35.38 -10.06
N VAL A 176 10.40 36.14 -11.15
CA VAL A 176 11.61 36.91 -11.55
C VAL A 176 11.97 37.89 -10.43
N LEU A 177 10.98 38.63 -9.93
CA LEU A 177 11.15 39.63 -8.87
C LEU A 177 11.65 38.99 -7.57
N GLN A 178 11.10 37.85 -7.16
CA GLN A 178 11.59 37.11 -6.00
C GLN A 178 13.02 36.60 -6.21
N SER A 179 13.31 36.02 -7.38
CA SER A 179 14.63 35.46 -7.73
C SER A 179 15.73 36.52 -7.79
N MET A 180 15.39 37.79 -8.08
CA MET A 180 16.35 38.90 -7.98
C MET A 180 16.89 39.07 -6.56
N PHE A 181 16.13 38.77 -5.52
CA PHE A 181 16.58 38.97 -4.14
C PHE A 181 16.90 37.65 -3.43
N GLU A 182 16.97 36.55 -4.16
CA GLU A 182 17.50 35.29 -3.61
C GLU A 182 19.02 35.24 -3.76
N GLU A 183 19.67 34.90 -2.65
CA GLU A 183 21.10 34.63 -2.64
C GLU A 183 21.33 33.22 -3.16
N GLU A 184 22.13 33.13 -4.23
CA GLU A 184 22.51 31.85 -4.83
C GLU A 184 23.18 30.93 -3.79
N ARG A 185 23.94 31.53 -2.86
CA ARG A 185 24.57 30.85 -1.73
C ARG A 185 23.54 30.22 -0.77
N VAL A 186 22.49 30.94 -0.39
CA VAL A 186 21.44 30.44 0.53
C VAL A 186 20.65 29.27 -0.07
N LEU A 187 20.42 29.29 -1.39
CA LEU A 187 19.78 28.16 -2.09
C LEU A 187 20.73 26.96 -2.25
N ARG A 188 22.00 27.20 -2.61
CA ARG A 188 23.06 26.16 -2.69
C ARG A 188 23.40 25.54 -1.33
N ASP A 189 23.26 26.29 -0.24
CA ASP A 189 23.50 25.83 1.13
C ASP A 189 22.35 24.95 1.67
N ALA A 190 21.11 25.14 1.17
CA ALA A 190 19.93 24.36 1.56
C ALA A 190 19.68 23.11 0.69
N GLU A 191 20.20 23.08 -0.55
CA GLU A 191 20.07 21.98 -1.50
C GLU A 191 20.57 20.61 -0.97
N PRO A 192 21.74 20.52 -0.29
CA PRO A 192 22.27 19.25 0.23
C PRO A 192 21.32 18.56 1.23
N GLU A 193 20.64 19.33 2.08
CA GLU A 193 19.70 18.80 3.08
C GLU A 193 18.46 18.16 2.44
N THR A 194 18.07 18.63 1.25
CA THR A 194 16.87 18.15 0.57
C THR A 194 17.09 16.90 -0.28
N ILE A 195 18.27 16.74 -0.89
CA ILE A 195 18.55 15.67 -1.88
C ILE A 195 18.28 14.27 -1.28
N TYR A 196 18.81 13.98 -0.09
CA TYR A 196 18.72 12.66 0.53
C TYR A 196 17.54 12.50 1.50
N SER A 197 16.72 13.54 1.68
CA SER A 197 15.66 13.57 2.71
C SER A 197 14.66 12.42 2.55
N GLU A 198 14.23 12.13 1.32
CA GLU A 198 13.30 11.03 1.04
C GLU A 198 13.92 9.66 1.27
N THR A 199 15.17 9.45 0.85
CA THR A 199 15.92 8.21 1.06
C THR A 199 16.12 7.95 2.55
N LYS A 200 16.51 8.97 3.33
CA LYS A 200 16.61 8.87 4.79
C LYS A 200 15.27 8.49 5.41
N ARG A 201 14.17 9.11 4.98
CA ARG A 201 12.82 8.77 5.45
C ARG A 201 12.44 7.31 5.14
N LYS A 202 12.72 6.82 3.92
CA LYS A 202 12.50 5.43 3.53
C LYS A 202 13.31 4.48 4.43
N ILE A 203 14.61 4.75 4.61
CA ILE A 203 15.48 3.94 5.47
C ILE A 203 15.01 3.96 6.92
N SER A 204 14.66 5.12 7.48
CA SER A 204 14.14 5.19 8.86
C SER A 204 12.87 4.37 9.01
N SER A 205 11.95 4.41 8.03
CA SER A 205 10.77 3.55 8.03
C SER A 205 11.16 2.06 7.98
N LEU A 206 12.13 1.66 7.17
CA LEU A 206 12.59 0.27 7.14
C LEU A 206 13.25 -0.14 8.46
N LEU A 207 14.10 0.71 9.03
CA LEU A 207 14.77 0.45 10.31
C LEU A 207 13.80 0.31 11.47
N THR A 208 12.74 1.13 11.54
CA THR A 208 11.70 0.98 12.56
C THR A 208 10.94 -0.34 12.44
N THR A 209 11.00 -0.98 11.28
CA THR A 209 10.18 -2.15 10.99
C THR A 209 10.98 -3.45 10.90
N TRP A 210 12.26 -3.37 10.56
CA TRP A 210 13.09 -4.53 10.29
C TRP A 210 14.15 -4.77 11.35
N SER A 211 14.33 -3.86 12.32
CA SER A 211 15.38 -3.95 13.35
C SER A 211 15.42 -5.30 14.06
N ASP A 212 14.26 -5.85 14.36
CA ASP A 212 14.13 -7.04 15.20
C ASP A 212 14.10 -8.32 14.36
N SER A 213 13.65 -8.21 13.12
CA SER A 213 13.39 -9.38 12.25
C SER A 213 14.47 -9.63 11.22
N PHE A 214 15.21 -8.59 10.86
CA PHE A 214 16.39 -8.67 9.99
C PHE A 214 17.52 -7.84 10.63
N PRO A 215 18.07 -8.28 11.77
CA PRO A 215 19.04 -7.51 12.54
C PRO A 215 20.27 -7.15 11.69
N ARG A 216 20.76 -8.09 10.87
CA ARG A 216 21.91 -7.87 9.97
C ARG A 216 21.64 -6.87 8.85
N ILE A 217 20.50 -6.98 8.19
CA ILE A 217 20.06 -5.99 7.17
C ILE A 217 19.92 -4.62 7.83
N SER A 218 19.36 -4.58 9.03
CA SER A 218 19.15 -3.34 9.78
C SER A 218 20.47 -2.71 10.24
N GLU A 219 21.47 -3.49 10.64
CA GLU A 219 22.83 -3.01 10.91
C GLU A 219 23.44 -2.33 9.69
N LEU A 220 23.34 -2.97 8.51
CA LEU A 220 23.83 -2.38 7.26
C LEU A 220 23.08 -1.09 6.92
N LEU A 221 21.75 -1.07 7.04
CA LEU A 221 20.92 0.10 6.74
C LEU A 221 21.15 1.27 7.73
N LYS A 222 21.47 0.99 9.00
CA LYS A 222 21.78 2.01 10.02
C LYS A 222 23.03 2.83 9.69
N LEU A 223 23.96 2.28 8.92
CA LEU A 223 25.19 2.97 8.51
C LEU A 223 24.96 4.00 7.39
N ILE A 224 23.79 3.99 6.75
CA ILE A 224 23.52 4.84 5.58
C ILE A 224 23.18 6.28 5.97
N PRO A 225 22.22 6.57 6.88
CA PRO A 225 21.90 7.96 7.23
C PRO A 225 23.12 8.77 7.71
N PRO A 226 24.00 8.26 8.60
CA PRO A 226 25.22 8.97 9.00
C PRO A 226 26.18 9.24 7.85
N ALA A 227 26.31 8.31 6.90
CA ALA A 227 27.13 8.53 5.71
C ALA A 227 26.54 9.64 4.83
N LEU A 228 25.22 9.67 4.65
CA LEU A 228 24.54 10.74 3.90
C LEU A 228 24.65 12.10 4.60
N ASP A 229 24.65 12.14 5.94
CA ASP A 229 24.93 13.36 6.71
C ASP A 229 26.38 13.85 6.52
N SER A 230 27.35 12.92 6.46
CA SER A 230 28.76 13.24 6.20
C SER A 230 29.00 13.84 4.80
N ILE A 231 28.27 13.38 3.78
CA ILE A 231 28.33 13.96 2.42
C ILE A 231 27.91 15.44 2.47
N ASN A 232 26.79 15.72 3.16
CA ASN A 232 26.26 17.07 3.26
C ASN A 232 27.21 17.98 4.07
N SER A 233 27.73 17.49 5.19
CA SER A 233 28.61 18.29 6.06
C SER A 233 29.95 18.65 5.40
N LYS A 234 30.60 17.70 4.69
CA LYS A 234 31.86 17.99 3.96
C LYS A 234 31.64 18.94 2.79
N LEU A 235 30.48 18.88 2.14
CA LEU A 235 30.12 19.81 1.08
C LEU A 235 29.96 21.23 1.63
N SER A 236 29.25 21.41 2.74
CA SER A 236 29.06 22.71 3.38
C SER A 236 30.35 23.31 3.94
N GLN A 237 31.29 22.47 4.42
CA GLN A 237 32.54 22.94 5.02
C GLN A 237 33.60 23.31 3.98
N ASN A 238 33.82 22.43 2.99
CA ASN A 238 35.01 22.51 2.12
C ASN A 238 34.66 22.51 0.62
N GLY A 239 33.37 22.49 0.25
CA GLY A 239 32.93 22.41 -1.15
C GLY A 239 33.30 21.08 -1.85
N ALA A 240 33.65 20.05 -1.06
CA ALA A 240 34.18 18.79 -1.55
C ALA A 240 33.22 17.63 -1.30
N LEU A 241 33.16 16.69 -2.24
CA LEU A 241 32.31 15.51 -2.17
C LEU A 241 32.94 14.40 -1.32
N ASP A 242 32.19 13.88 -0.34
CA ASP A 242 32.65 12.76 0.49
C ASP A 242 32.51 11.41 -0.22
N VAL A 243 33.47 11.09 -1.09
CA VAL A 243 33.47 9.86 -1.90
C VAL A 243 33.38 8.59 -1.06
N GLN A 244 34.01 8.58 0.12
CA GLN A 244 33.96 7.43 1.02
C GLN A 244 32.53 7.17 1.51
N SER A 245 31.81 8.22 1.88
CA SER A 245 30.44 8.12 2.37
C SER A 245 29.44 7.75 1.26
N ILE A 246 29.69 8.18 0.02
CA ILE A 246 28.96 7.69 -1.16
C ILE A 246 29.14 6.17 -1.32
N ASN A 247 30.38 5.69 -1.27
CA ASN A 247 30.67 4.28 -1.42
C ASN A 247 30.07 3.45 -0.27
N ILE A 248 30.14 3.94 0.98
CA ILE A 248 29.56 3.28 2.16
C ILE A 248 28.06 3.10 2.02
N SER A 249 27.35 4.18 1.66
CA SER A 249 25.88 4.14 1.55
C SER A 249 25.41 3.19 0.46
N THR A 250 26.03 3.18 -0.72
CA THR A 250 25.69 2.25 -1.81
C THR A 250 26.05 0.80 -1.44
N ASN A 251 27.25 0.55 -0.90
CA ASN A 251 27.71 -0.79 -0.59
C ASN A 251 26.89 -1.48 0.50
N ASN A 252 26.39 -0.74 1.49
CA ASN A 252 25.59 -1.34 2.56
C ASN A 252 24.21 -1.82 2.07
N ILE A 253 23.59 -1.13 1.11
CA ILE A 253 22.32 -1.61 0.52
C ILE A 253 22.58 -2.84 -0.36
N ILE A 254 23.67 -2.85 -1.13
CA ILE A 254 24.06 -4.01 -1.94
C ILE A 254 24.32 -5.23 -1.05
N LYS A 255 25.03 -5.06 0.07
CA LYS A 255 25.24 -6.13 1.04
C LYS A 255 23.93 -6.64 1.62
N ALA A 256 23.00 -5.74 1.94
CA ALA A 256 21.68 -6.13 2.43
C ALA A 256 20.89 -6.94 1.38
N ILE A 257 21.01 -6.59 0.10
CA ILE A 257 20.39 -7.35 -1.00
C ILE A 257 21.04 -8.74 -1.13
N ASN A 258 22.37 -8.80 -1.12
CA ASN A 258 23.10 -10.06 -1.23
C ASN A 258 22.81 -11.00 -0.05
N GLU A 259 22.62 -10.46 1.17
CA GLU A 259 22.21 -11.24 2.35
C GLU A 259 20.90 -11.98 2.08
N ILE A 260 19.89 -11.31 1.50
CA ILE A 260 18.60 -11.94 1.18
C ILE A 260 18.73 -12.98 0.06
N VAL A 261 19.50 -12.66 -0.99
CA VAL A 261 19.54 -13.48 -2.21
C VAL A 261 20.39 -14.74 -2.02
N TYR A 262 21.49 -14.63 -1.29
CA TYR A 262 22.49 -15.71 -1.22
C TYR A 262 22.63 -16.33 0.16
N ASP A 263 22.10 -15.71 1.23
CA ASP A 263 22.28 -16.18 2.61
C ASP A 263 23.78 -16.38 2.97
N VAL A 264 24.67 -15.58 2.36
CA VAL A 264 26.13 -15.70 2.52
C VAL A 264 26.65 -14.63 3.48
N ASP A 265 27.03 -15.09 4.67
CA ASP A 265 27.92 -14.36 5.57
C ASP A 265 29.27 -14.13 4.86
N SER A 266 29.68 -12.88 4.70
CA SER A 266 31.08 -12.47 4.45
C SER A 266 31.72 -12.87 3.10
N ALA A 267 31.19 -12.44 1.96
CA ALA A 267 32.06 -12.27 0.79
C ALA A 267 32.91 -10.99 0.94
N SER A 268 34.20 -11.08 0.63
CA SER A 268 35.17 -9.96 0.68
C SER A 268 34.62 -8.72 -0.06
N SER A 269 35.01 -7.51 0.35
CA SER A 269 34.50 -6.27 -0.27
C SER A 269 34.77 -6.19 -1.78
N ALA A 270 35.73 -6.96 -2.29
CA ALA A 270 36.05 -7.05 -3.71
C ALA A 270 35.01 -7.83 -4.53
N ASP A 271 34.29 -8.79 -3.91
CA ASP A 271 33.34 -9.70 -4.58
C ASP A 271 31.87 -9.27 -4.50
N GLN A 272 31.52 -8.35 -3.60
CA GLN A 272 30.11 -7.98 -3.31
C GLN A 272 29.38 -7.35 -4.51
N SER A 273 30.04 -6.45 -5.25
CA SER A 273 29.48 -5.85 -6.47
C SER A 273 29.38 -6.86 -7.62
N GLU A 274 30.22 -7.90 -7.61
CA GLU A 274 30.21 -8.95 -8.63
C GLU A 274 29.11 -9.99 -8.34
N LEU A 275 28.95 -10.38 -7.07
CA LEU A 275 27.81 -11.18 -6.59
C LEU A 275 26.48 -10.48 -6.88
N PHE A 276 26.37 -9.19 -6.58
CA PHE A 276 25.17 -8.41 -6.90
C PHE A 276 24.88 -8.36 -8.41
N ALA A 277 25.92 -8.19 -9.24
CA ALA A 277 25.76 -8.20 -10.69
C ALA A 277 25.30 -9.56 -11.25
N ARG A 278 25.59 -10.66 -10.53
CA ARG A 278 25.09 -12.00 -10.86
C ARG A 278 23.64 -12.21 -10.43
N ALA A 279 23.11 -11.41 -9.49
CA ALA A 279 21.78 -11.57 -8.88
C ALA A 279 20.58 -11.11 -9.73
N TRP A 280 20.78 -10.66 -10.98
CA TRP A 280 19.71 -10.45 -11.98
C TRP A 280 18.64 -9.39 -11.68
N ILE A 281 18.98 -8.28 -11.01
CA ILE A 281 18.00 -7.22 -10.74
C ILE A 281 18.25 -6.02 -11.69
N ALA A 282 17.70 -6.16 -12.90
CA ALA A 282 17.66 -5.20 -14.01
C ALA A 282 19.03 -4.75 -14.61
N PRO A 283 19.36 -5.13 -15.87
CA PRO A 283 20.64 -4.81 -16.52
C PRO A 283 20.84 -3.31 -16.82
N GLU A 284 19.78 -2.50 -16.76
CA GLU A 284 19.77 -1.13 -17.27
C GLU A 284 20.56 -0.12 -16.40
N ASN A 285 20.80 -0.42 -15.12
CA ASN A 285 21.49 0.48 -14.18
C ASN A 285 22.73 -0.14 -13.51
N VAL A 286 23.16 -1.35 -13.92
CA VAL A 286 24.26 -2.07 -13.24
C VAL A 286 25.58 -1.30 -13.33
N ASP A 287 25.87 -0.68 -14.47
CA ASP A 287 27.08 0.11 -14.67
C ASP A 287 27.07 1.41 -13.86
N ASP A 288 25.90 2.05 -13.76
CA ASP A 288 25.69 3.22 -12.91
C ASP A 288 25.85 2.85 -11.43
N ILE A 289 25.26 1.74 -10.96
CA ILE A 289 25.44 1.25 -9.58
C ILE A 289 26.91 0.94 -9.31
N ARG A 290 27.60 0.25 -10.23
CA ARG A 290 29.04 -0.07 -10.11
C ARG A 290 29.89 1.17 -9.96
N ARG A 291 29.56 2.24 -10.69
CA ARG A 291 30.24 3.53 -10.56
C ARG A 291 30.26 3.97 -9.10
N TYR A 292 29.15 3.95 -8.39
CA TYR A 292 29.07 4.41 -6.99
C TYR A 292 29.58 3.40 -5.94
N THR A 293 30.07 2.23 -6.35
CA THR A 293 30.71 1.25 -5.45
C THR A 293 32.23 1.30 -5.43
N LYS A 294 32.86 1.73 -6.55
CA LYS A 294 34.31 1.70 -6.76
C LYS A 294 34.92 3.06 -7.15
N SER A 295 34.11 4.12 -7.24
CA SER A 295 34.58 5.42 -7.77
C SER A 295 35.65 6.07 -6.89
N SER A 296 36.73 6.50 -7.55
CA SER A 296 37.53 7.66 -7.16
C SER A 296 37.07 8.83 -8.03
N PHE A 297 36.24 9.71 -7.50
CA PHE A 297 35.88 10.91 -8.24
C PHE A 297 37.05 11.91 -8.19
N SER A 298 37.89 11.94 -9.23
CA SER A 298 38.99 12.91 -9.35
C SER A 298 38.43 14.31 -9.67
N GLU A 299 38.99 15.34 -9.02
CA GLU A 299 38.73 16.79 -9.18
C GLU A 299 37.44 17.15 -9.95
N ILE A 300 36.31 17.03 -9.26
CA ILE A 300 35.02 17.42 -9.82
C ILE A 300 34.82 18.92 -9.56
N GLY A 301 34.64 19.72 -10.61
CA GLY A 301 34.20 21.11 -10.45
C GLY A 301 32.88 21.18 -9.68
N THR A 302 32.74 22.14 -8.78
CA THR A 302 31.59 22.32 -7.86
C THR A 302 30.22 22.20 -8.54
N ASN A 303 30.07 22.65 -9.78
CA ASN A 303 28.82 22.55 -10.56
C ASN A 303 28.41 21.11 -10.93
N LYS A 304 29.32 20.13 -10.91
CA LYS A 304 29.01 18.72 -11.22
C LYS A 304 28.70 17.88 -9.97
N ILE A 305 28.97 18.40 -8.77
CA ILE A 305 28.82 17.67 -7.51
C ILE A 305 27.34 17.37 -7.22
N TYR A 306 26.45 18.36 -7.37
CA TYR A 306 25.02 18.19 -7.15
C TYR A 306 24.39 17.18 -8.11
N GLY A 307 24.77 17.18 -9.39
CA GLY A 307 24.34 16.16 -10.36
C GLY A 307 24.76 14.74 -9.96
N ILE A 308 25.97 14.59 -9.38
CA ILE A 308 26.43 13.29 -8.85
C ILE A 308 25.62 12.86 -7.64
N MET A 309 25.26 13.78 -6.74
CA MET A 309 24.42 13.50 -5.58
C MET A 309 22.98 13.12 -5.96
N HIS A 310 22.38 13.79 -6.95
CA HIS A 310 21.05 13.44 -7.46
C HIS A 310 21.03 12.05 -8.08
N ASN A 311 22.02 11.72 -8.91
CA ASN A 311 22.16 10.39 -9.49
C ASN A 311 22.40 9.32 -8.42
N HIS A 312 23.25 9.60 -7.43
CA HIS A 312 23.46 8.73 -6.29
C HIS A 312 22.17 8.48 -5.50
N ASN A 313 21.41 9.53 -5.18
CA ASN A 313 20.13 9.40 -4.49
C ASN A 313 19.10 8.56 -5.26
N LYS A 314 19.04 8.72 -6.58
CA LYS A 314 18.19 7.90 -7.46
C LYS A 314 18.58 6.41 -7.37
N ILE A 315 19.87 6.11 -7.43
CA ILE A 315 20.40 4.76 -7.31
C ILE A 315 20.07 4.15 -5.95
N LEU A 316 20.32 4.88 -4.85
CA LEU A 316 19.98 4.40 -3.50
C LEU A 316 18.48 4.10 -3.39
N SER A 317 17.61 4.98 -3.91
CA SER A 317 16.17 4.76 -3.91
C SER A 317 15.77 3.49 -4.68
N GLN A 318 16.34 3.26 -5.86
CA GLN A 318 16.09 2.04 -6.64
C GLN A 318 16.54 0.78 -5.91
N LEU A 319 17.74 0.80 -5.32
CA LEU A 319 18.25 -0.33 -4.55
C LEU A 319 17.40 -0.62 -3.30
N ILE A 320 16.87 0.41 -2.63
CA ILE A 320 15.94 0.24 -1.50
C ILE A 320 14.63 -0.40 -1.96
N ASP A 321 14.09 0.04 -3.09
CA ASP A 321 12.83 -0.51 -3.62
C ASP A 321 13.03 -1.99 -4.01
N VAL A 322 14.17 -2.33 -4.62
CA VAL A 322 14.58 -3.72 -4.89
C VAL A 322 14.69 -4.54 -3.60
N LEU A 323 15.39 -4.04 -2.59
CA LEU A 323 15.54 -4.72 -1.30
C LEU A 323 14.17 -5.04 -0.67
N ASN A 324 13.24 -4.09 -0.73
CA ASN A 324 11.89 -4.26 -0.22
C ASN A 324 11.10 -5.33 -0.99
N ASP A 325 11.21 -5.35 -2.31
CA ASP A 325 10.54 -6.38 -3.12
C ASP A 325 11.15 -7.77 -2.92
N LEU A 326 12.46 -7.87 -2.66
CA LEU A 326 13.11 -9.13 -2.30
C LEU A 326 12.64 -9.66 -0.94
N VAL A 327 12.57 -8.82 0.11
CA VAL A 327 12.01 -9.23 1.41
C VAL A 327 10.58 -9.74 1.24
N ARG A 328 9.79 -9.09 0.38
CA ARG A 328 8.43 -9.52 0.07
C ARG A 328 8.41 -10.89 -0.60
N ALA A 329 9.21 -11.07 -1.65
CA ALA A 329 9.31 -12.31 -2.40
C ALA A 329 9.83 -13.47 -1.53
N GLU A 330 10.83 -13.24 -0.69
CA GLU A 330 11.36 -14.22 0.27
C GLU A 330 10.28 -14.65 1.27
N GLY A 331 9.50 -13.69 1.80
CA GLY A 331 8.38 -13.95 2.69
C GLY A 331 7.32 -14.85 2.05
N ILE A 332 7.03 -14.67 0.76
CA ILE A 332 6.12 -15.52 -0.02
C ILE A 332 6.77 -16.89 -0.31
N SER A 333 8.06 -16.92 -0.63
CA SER A 333 8.81 -18.16 -0.88
C SER A 333 8.85 -19.07 0.36
N LYS A 334 9.01 -18.50 1.56
CA LYS A 334 8.90 -19.24 2.83
C LYS A 334 7.51 -19.82 3.09
N LEU A 335 6.47 -19.27 2.45
CA LEU A 335 5.11 -19.81 2.50
C LEU A 335 4.81 -20.75 1.32
N ARG A 336 5.66 -20.76 0.28
CA ARG A 336 5.53 -21.62 -0.89
C ARG A 336 5.78 -23.08 -0.50
N GLY A 337 4.95 -23.98 -1.04
CA GLY A 337 4.98 -25.41 -0.68
C GLY A 337 3.98 -25.78 0.42
N LYS A 338 3.33 -24.78 1.02
CA LYS A 338 2.17 -24.99 1.88
C LYS A 338 0.90 -25.23 1.05
N ASN A 339 0.01 -26.10 1.52
CA ASN A 339 -1.29 -26.42 0.89
C ASN A 339 -2.33 -25.32 1.17
N LEU A 340 -2.02 -24.09 0.75
CA LEU A 340 -2.84 -22.90 0.97
C LEU A 340 -3.26 -22.27 -0.36
N ALA A 341 -4.42 -21.60 -0.34
CA ALA A 341 -4.86 -20.80 -1.48
C ALA A 341 -3.98 -19.55 -1.67
N VAL A 342 -3.88 -19.05 -2.91
CA VAL A 342 -3.10 -17.84 -3.23
C VAL A 342 -3.51 -16.62 -2.39
N THR A 343 -4.82 -16.46 -2.17
CA THR A 343 -5.40 -15.39 -1.34
C THR A 343 -4.92 -15.47 0.12
N GLN A 344 -4.87 -16.67 0.68
CA GLN A 344 -4.37 -16.95 2.03
C GLN A 344 -2.87 -16.70 2.14
N LEU A 345 -2.08 -17.16 1.15
CA LEU A 345 -0.64 -16.90 1.08
C LEU A 345 -0.33 -15.40 1.04
N SER A 346 -1.05 -14.65 0.21
CA SER A 346 -0.91 -13.19 0.12
C SER A 346 -1.30 -12.51 1.44
N SER A 347 -2.40 -12.95 2.06
CA SER A 347 -2.87 -12.37 3.32
C SER A 347 -1.88 -12.62 4.46
N LEU A 348 -1.35 -13.84 4.59
CA LEU A 348 -0.33 -14.17 5.60
C LEU A 348 0.98 -13.40 5.36
N HIS A 349 1.35 -13.19 4.10
CA HIS A 349 2.49 -12.35 3.75
C HIS A 349 2.27 -10.90 4.19
N ASP A 350 1.11 -10.31 3.90
CA ASP A 350 0.77 -8.96 4.32
C ASP A 350 0.77 -8.81 5.84
N LEU A 351 0.30 -9.83 6.57
CA LEU A 351 0.35 -9.85 8.05
C LEU A 351 1.78 -9.94 8.58
N ARG A 352 2.67 -10.70 7.92
CA ARG A 352 4.12 -10.67 8.22
C ARG A 352 4.73 -9.31 7.99
N MET A 353 4.42 -8.65 6.88
CA MET A 353 4.91 -7.29 6.63
C MET A 353 4.37 -6.28 7.65
N LYS A 354 3.15 -6.49 8.16
CA LYS A 354 2.58 -5.69 9.26
C LYS A 354 3.23 -5.99 10.62
N PHE A 355 3.65 -7.24 10.86
CA PHE A 355 4.45 -7.62 12.03
C PHE A 355 5.75 -6.85 12.07
N PHE A 356 6.48 -6.90 10.97
CA PHE A 356 7.67 -6.07 10.78
C PHE A 356 7.29 -4.60 10.97
N ALA A 357 6.17 -4.14 10.42
CA ALA A 357 5.76 -2.76 10.59
C ALA A 357 5.38 -2.30 12.03
N LEU A 358 5.55 -3.15 13.06
CA LEU A 358 5.07 -2.95 14.44
C LEU A 358 3.56 -2.65 14.49
N LYS A 359 2.80 -3.11 13.49
CA LYS A 359 1.35 -2.89 13.36
C LYS A 359 0.58 -4.06 13.95
N TYR A 360 0.86 -4.39 15.21
CA TYR A 360 0.41 -5.60 15.90
C TYR A 360 -1.12 -5.78 15.92
N GLU A 361 -1.89 -4.72 16.17
CA GLU A 361 -3.36 -4.74 16.11
C GLU A 361 -3.89 -5.27 14.77
N ASN A 362 -3.31 -4.79 13.65
CA ASN A 362 -3.74 -5.20 12.31
C ASN A 362 -3.42 -6.66 11.99
N ILE A 363 -2.51 -7.27 12.74
CA ILE A 363 -2.12 -8.67 12.58
C ILE A 363 -3.14 -9.54 13.27
N VAL A 364 -3.48 -9.20 14.51
CA VAL A 364 -4.50 -9.89 15.30
C VAL A 364 -5.84 -9.88 14.56
N ASP A 365 -6.29 -8.70 14.11
CA ASP A 365 -7.53 -8.55 13.33
C ASP A 365 -7.49 -9.41 12.05
N GLY A 366 -6.34 -9.45 11.37
CA GLY A 366 -6.17 -10.22 10.14
C GLY A 366 -6.13 -11.73 10.36
N LEU A 367 -5.41 -12.21 11.37
CA LEU A 367 -5.35 -13.63 11.76
C LEU A 367 -6.73 -14.13 12.21
N ALA A 368 -7.42 -13.36 13.06
CA ALA A 368 -8.75 -13.68 13.52
C ALA A 368 -9.73 -13.77 12.34
N ARG A 369 -9.68 -12.82 11.39
CA ARG A 369 -10.52 -12.83 10.20
C ARG A 369 -10.24 -14.04 9.30
N LEU A 370 -8.98 -14.34 9.00
CA LEU A 370 -8.60 -15.50 8.18
C LEU A 370 -9.11 -16.81 8.80
N LEU A 371 -8.91 -16.96 10.10
CA LEU A 371 -9.36 -18.14 10.83
C LEU A 371 -10.89 -18.27 10.86
N GLU A 372 -11.59 -17.16 11.16
CA GLU A 372 -13.05 -17.09 11.19
C GLU A 372 -13.69 -17.40 9.83
N GLU A 373 -13.14 -16.87 8.75
CA GLU A 373 -13.60 -17.12 7.39
C GLU A 373 -13.50 -18.59 7.02
N VAL A 374 -12.35 -19.20 7.29
CA VAL A 374 -12.11 -20.62 6.99
C VAL A 374 -12.97 -21.54 7.85
N ILE A 375 -13.13 -21.23 9.14
CA ILE A 375 -14.05 -21.96 10.03
C ILE A 375 -15.47 -21.87 9.50
N ARG A 376 -15.98 -20.67 9.19
CA ARG A 376 -17.35 -20.48 8.72
C ARG A 376 -17.63 -21.20 7.41
N ASN A 377 -16.67 -21.16 6.48
CA ASN A 377 -16.88 -21.70 5.14
C ASN A 377 -16.68 -23.21 5.05
N ASN A 378 -15.87 -23.81 5.94
CA ASN A 378 -15.62 -25.25 5.93
C ASN A 378 -16.36 -25.99 7.05
N VAL A 379 -16.24 -25.55 8.30
CA VAL A 379 -16.79 -26.28 9.46
C VAL A 379 -18.30 -26.37 9.38
N PHE A 380 -19.01 -25.28 9.09
CA PHE A 380 -20.47 -25.30 8.97
C PHE A 380 -20.96 -26.34 7.95
N PHE A 381 -20.37 -26.32 6.75
CA PHE A 381 -20.75 -27.24 5.67
C PHE A 381 -20.48 -28.70 6.04
N VAL A 382 -19.36 -28.98 6.71
CA VAL A 382 -19.07 -30.33 7.23
C VAL A 382 -20.08 -30.75 8.28
N MET A 383 -20.37 -29.89 9.26
CA MET A 383 -21.36 -30.21 10.31
C MET A 383 -22.74 -30.50 9.70
N ARG A 384 -23.15 -29.73 8.69
CA ARG A 384 -24.38 -29.99 7.93
C ARG A 384 -24.33 -31.29 7.15
N ALA A 385 -23.22 -31.62 6.50
CA ALA A 385 -23.06 -32.90 5.81
C ALA A 385 -23.27 -34.10 6.75
N ILE A 386 -22.74 -34.03 7.98
CA ILE A 386 -22.79 -35.15 8.94
C ILE A 386 -24.16 -35.25 9.62
N TRP A 387 -24.70 -34.15 10.14
CA TRP A 387 -25.90 -34.17 11.00
C TRP A 387 -27.15 -33.59 10.34
N GLY A 388 -27.05 -32.96 9.17
CA GLY A 388 -28.16 -32.30 8.50
C GLY A 388 -28.82 -31.26 9.40
N GLU A 389 -30.14 -31.28 9.47
CA GLU A 389 -30.93 -30.36 10.33
C GLU A 389 -30.71 -30.57 11.83
N ARG A 390 -30.24 -31.75 12.25
CA ARG A 390 -29.96 -32.09 13.65
C ARG A 390 -28.64 -31.51 14.16
N VAL A 391 -27.94 -30.70 13.35
CA VAL A 391 -26.68 -30.05 13.74
C VAL A 391 -26.80 -29.28 15.07
N MET A 392 -27.95 -28.66 15.33
CA MET A 392 -28.21 -27.91 16.57
C MET A 392 -28.16 -28.79 17.82
N GLU A 393 -28.55 -30.06 17.71
CA GLU A 393 -28.53 -31.05 18.81
C GLU A 393 -27.12 -31.58 19.09
N SER A 394 -26.19 -31.34 18.15
CA SER A 394 -24.79 -31.78 18.24
C SER A 394 -23.87 -30.71 18.82
N LEU A 395 -24.36 -29.50 19.02
CA LEU A 395 -23.64 -28.37 19.61
C LEU A 395 -23.61 -28.46 21.15
N PRO A 396 -22.65 -27.78 21.82
CA PRO A 396 -22.71 -27.54 23.25
C PRO A 396 -24.05 -26.95 23.68
N THR A 397 -24.59 -27.38 24.83
CA THR A 397 -25.96 -27.05 25.27
C THR A 397 -26.20 -25.55 25.36
N ASP A 398 -25.27 -24.80 25.95
CA ASP A 398 -25.37 -23.34 26.09
C ASP A 398 -25.40 -22.62 24.74
N ILE A 399 -24.60 -23.07 23.76
CA ILE A 399 -24.58 -22.51 22.41
C ILE A 399 -25.86 -22.89 21.66
N SER A 400 -26.30 -24.15 21.77
CA SER A 400 -27.57 -24.63 21.21
C SER A 400 -28.73 -23.79 21.70
N ASP A 401 -28.82 -23.55 22.99
CA ASP A 401 -29.95 -22.85 23.61
C ASP A 401 -29.95 -21.36 23.25
N LYS A 402 -28.77 -20.72 23.24
CA LYS A 402 -28.58 -19.36 22.72
C LYS A 402 -29.09 -19.22 21.29
N LEU A 403 -28.67 -20.10 20.39
CA LEU A 403 -29.06 -20.07 18.98
C LEU A 403 -30.55 -20.40 18.76
N LYS A 404 -31.13 -21.29 19.58
CA LYS A 404 -32.59 -21.56 19.57
C LYS A 404 -33.37 -20.32 19.99
N ASN A 405 -32.92 -19.60 21.02
CA ASN A 405 -33.58 -18.39 21.52
C ASN A 405 -33.51 -17.23 20.52
N LEU A 406 -32.41 -17.10 19.75
CA LEU A 406 -32.28 -16.11 18.66
C LEU A 406 -33.33 -16.26 17.55
N LYS A 407 -33.86 -17.48 17.32
CA LYS A 407 -34.98 -17.69 16.37
C LYS A 407 -36.31 -17.13 16.87
N VAL A 408 -36.45 -16.98 18.19
CA VAL A 408 -37.70 -16.59 18.86
C VAL A 408 -37.71 -15.08 19.18
N GLN A 409 -36.55 -14.50 19.55
CA GLN A 409 -36.41 -13.09 19.89
C GLN A 409 -35.54 -12.34 18.86
N GLY A 410 -36.17 -11.55 18.01
CA GLY A 410 -35.52 -10.67 17.03
C GLY A 410 -36.52 -9.97 16.10
N GLN A 411 -36.15 -8.80 15.55
CA GLN A 411 -36.95 -8.14 14.50
C GLN A 411 -37.17 -9.12 13.34
N MET A 412 -38.35 -9.09 12.70
CA MET A 412 -38.76 -10.05 11.65
C MET A 412 -37.72 -10.18 10.50
N ASN A 413 -36.94 -9.13 10.25
CA ASN A 413 -35.89 -9.06 9.23
C ASN A 413 -34.55 -9.75 9.62
N VAL A 414 -34.43 -10.24 10.86
CA VAL A 414 -33.25 -10.93 11.41
C VAL A 414 -33.53 -12.43 11.64
N LYS A 415 -34.77 -12.89 11.44
CA LYS A 415 -35.13 -14.31 11.57
C LYS A 415 -34.45 -15.12 10.47
N ARG A 416 -33.43 -15.88 10.87
CA ARG A 416 -32.63 -16.73 9.98
C ARG A 416 -33.19 -18.16 9.99
N GLY A 417 -33.44 -18.69 8.80
CA GLY A 417 -33.92 -20.07 8.62
C GLY A 417 -32.85 -21.11 8.99
N PRO A 418 -33.22 -22.40 9.11
CA PRO A 418 -32.30 -23.49 9.46
C PRO A 418 -31.16 -23.72 8.45
N SER A 419 -31.30 -23.19 7.23
CA SER A 419 -30.28 -23.23 6.16
C SER A 419 -29.22 -22.13 6.29
N PHE A 420 -29.40 -21.18 7.21
CA PHE A 420 -28.45 -20.11 7.46
C PHE A 420 -27.25 -20.62 8.26
N ASN A 421 -26.05 -20.14 7.94
CA ASN A 421 -24.84 -20.52 8.64
C ASN A 421 -24.81 -19.94 10.07
N PHE A 422 -25.18 -20.77 11.06
CA PHE A 422 -25.26 -20.36 12.46
C PHE A 422 -23.92 -19.92 13.06
N LEU A 423 -22.79 -20.20 12.40
CA LEU A 423 -21.47 -19.73 12.84
C LEU A 423 -21.28 -18.21 12.69
N TYR A 424 -22.20 -17.50 12.03
CA TYR A 424 -22.23 -16.02 12.07
C TYR A 424 -22.88 -15.46 13.35
N ASP A 425 -23.60 -16.29 14.10
CA ASP A 425 -24.33 -15.90 15.31
C ASP A 425 -23.60 -16.32 16.61
N VAL A 426 -22.37 -16.80 16.48
CA VAL A 426 -21.50 -17.20 17.58
C VAL A 426 -20.27 -16.28 17.66
N SER A 427 -19.75 -16.08 18.87
CA SER A 427 -18.54 -15.31 19.11
C SER A 427 -17.28 -16.08 18.69
N ARG A 428 -16.16 -15.37 18.58
CA ARG A 428 -14.84 -15.94 18.27
C ARG A 428 -14.41 -17.00 19.30
N SER A 429 -14.63 -16.73 20.59
CA SER A 429 -14.39 -17.69 21.68
C SER A 429 -15.30 -18.93 21.64
N GLU A 430 -16.48 -18.84 21.02
CA GLU A 430 -17.39 -19.98 20.86
C GLU A 430 -16.92 -20.93 19.74
N TYR A 431 -16.08 -20.50 18.80
CA TYR A 431 -15.56 -21.38 17.73
C TYR A 431 -14.72 -22.53 18.26
N SER A 432 -13.76 -22.25 19.16
CA SER A 432 -12.94 -23.30 19.77
C SER A 432 -13.82 -24.26 20.58
N LYS A 433 -14.81 -23.73 21.31
CA LYS A 433 -15.76 -24.53 22.08
C LYS A 433 -16.59 -25.47 21.20
N ILE A 434 -17.03 -25.02 20.02
CA ILE A 434 -17.78 -25.86 19.06
C ILE A 434 -16.85 -26.92 18.45
N ILE A 435 -15.71 -26.53 17.90
CA ILE A 435 -14.82 -27.41 17.13
C ILE A 435 -14.21 -28.50 18.02
N PHE A 436 -13.84 -28.16 19.27
CA PHE A 436 -13.22 -29.10 20.21
C PHE A 436 -14.23 -29.81 21.13
N TYR A 437 -15.54 -29.68 20.87
CA TYR A 437 -16.56 -30.44 21.58
C TYR A 437 -16.43 -31.94 21.27
N SER A 438 -16.71 -32.80 22.26
CA SER A 438 -16.41 -34.25 22.20
C SER A 438 -17.00 -34.99 21.00
N LYS A 439 -18.19 -34.60 20.52
CA LYS A 439 -18.83 -35.18 19.34
C LYS A 439 -18.40 -34.53 18.01
N VAL A 440 -18.03 -33.25 18.04
CA VAL A 440 -17.73 -32.46 16.85
C VAL A 440 -16.28 -32.65 16.43
N TYR A 441 -15.37 -32.71 17.40
CA TYR A 441 -13.94 -32.84 17.16
C TYR A 441 -13.59 -34.07 16.29
N PRO A 442 -14.00 -35.32 16.65
CA PRO A 442 -13.67 -36.50 15.85
C PRO A 442 -14.39 -36.51 14.49
N ALA A 443 -15.45 -35.72 14.36
CA ALA A 443 -16.19 -35.58 13.13
C ALA A 443 -15.45 -34.66 12.15
N LEU A 444 -15.00 -33.50 12.61
CA LEU A 444 -14.32 -32.51 11.78
C LEU A 444 -12.87 -32.93 11.53
N LEU A 445 -12.08 -33.04 12.58
CA LEU A 445 -10.63 -33.15 12.47
C LEU A 445 -10.17 -34.62 12.39
N LEU A 446 -11.07 -35.57 12.63
CA LEU A 446 -10.83 -37.02 12.58
C LEU A 446 -9.70 -37.51 13.50
N ASP A 447 -9.55 -38.83 13.63
CA ASP A 447 -8.46 -39.47 14.37
C ASP A 447 -7.08 -39.29 13.69
N ASP A 448 -7.01 -38.54 12.59
CA ASP A 448 -5.81 -38.39 11.78
C ASP A 448 -4.77 -37.45 12.43
N TYR A 449 -5.16 -36.68 13.46
CA TYR A 449 -4.26 -35.85 14.26
C TYR A 449 -4.06 -36.42 15.66
N ASP A 450 -2.81 -36.46 16.11
CA ASP A 450 -2.48 -36.98 17.43
C ASP A 450 -2.98 -36.06 18.57
N LYS A 451 -2.83 -36.47 19.83
CA LYS A 451 -3.26 -35.64 20.97
C LYS A 451 -2.51 -34.31 21.06
N GLU A 452 -1.27 -34.27 20.62
CA GLU A 452 -0.40 -33.10 20.72
C GLU A 452 -0.75 -32.06 19.66
N GLU A 453 -0.91 -32.47 18.40
CA GLU A 453 -1.37 -31.63 17.29
C GLU A 453 -2.73 -31.02 17.58
N ARG A 454 -3.64 -31.80 18.16
CA ARG A 454 -4.96 -31.32 18.63
C ARG A 454 -4.83 -30.16 19.61
N LEU A 455 -3.98 -30.33 20.61
CA LEU A 455 -3.73 -29.30 21.61
C LEU A 455 -3.08 -28.07 20.99
N LYS A 456 -2.18 -28.23 20.01
CA LYS A 456 -1.58 -27.11 19.27
C LYS A 456 -2.61 -26.31 18.48
N ILE A 457 -3.51 -26.97 17.75
CA ILE A 457 -4.57 -26.29 16.98
C ILE A 457 -5.51 -25.56 17.95
N LYS A 458 -5.92 -26.23 19.03
CA LYS A 458 -6.78 -25.64 20.06
C LYS A 458 -6.13 -24.41 20.68
N HIS A 459 -4.89 -24.54 21.13
CA HIS A 459 -4.15 -23.46 21.75
C HIS A 459 -3.96 -22.27 20.79
N TYR A 460 -3.62 -22.54 19.53
CA TYR A 460 -3.53 -21.49 18.51
C TYR A 460 -4.86 -20.73 18.34
N MET A 461 -5.99 -21.45 18.21
CA MET A 461 -7.29 -20.81 18.04
C MET A 461 -7.67 -19.97 19.26
N GLU A 462 -7.47 -20.52 20.46
CA GLU A 462 -7.71 -19.80 21.72
C GLU A 462 -6.82 -18.57 21.83
N LEU A 463 -5.54 -18.67 21.46
CA LEU A 463 -4.59 -17.55 21.46
C LEU A 463 -5.03 -16.43 20.51
N VAL A 464 -5.33 -16.75 19.25
CA VAL A 464 -5.75 -15.75 18.25
C VAL A 464 -7.02 -15.02 18.69
N PHE A 465 -8.00 -15.74 19.25
CA PHE A 465 -9.25 -15.12 19.69
C PHE A 465 -9.13 -14.40 21.03
N LEU A 466 -8.21 -14.81 21.90
CA LEU A 466 -7.88 -14.09 23.13
C LEU A 466 -7.23 -12.74 22.80
N LEU A 467 -6.27 -12.73 21.88
CA LEU A 467 -5.58 -11.50 21.44
C LEU A 467 -6.53 -10.45 20.85
N ASP A 468 -7.67 -10.91 20.31
CA ASP A 468 -8.70 -10.09 19.65
C ASP A 468 -9.86 -9.66 20.58
N ASP A 469 -9.83 -10.03 21.87
CA ASP A 469 -10.94 -9.74 22.78
C ASP A 469 -11.18 -8.21 22.93
N ARG A 470 -12.30 -7.78 22.34
CA ARG A 470 -12.72 -6.38 22.26
C ARG A 470 -13.06 -5.77 23.61
N HIS A 471 -13.53 -6.58 24.57
CA HIS A 471 -13.96 -6.08 25.87
C HIS A 471 -12.81 -5.85 26.84
N ALA A 472 -11.63 -6.40 26.54
CA ALA A 472 -10.50 -6.37 27.46
C ALA A 472 -9.36 -5.43 26.99
N HIS A 473 -9.13 -5.26 25.68
CA HIS A 473 -7.80 -4.78 25.23
C HIS A 473 -7.76 -3.80 24.04
N ARG A 474 -8.85 -3.64 23.26
CA ARG A 474 -8.78 -2.92 21.98
C ARG A 474 -8.58 -1.40 22.09
N ASP A 475 -8.82 -0.84 23.28
CA ASP A 475 -8.61 0.59 23.55
C ASP A 475 -7.19 0.91 24.07
N GLU A 476 -6.36 -0.10 24.35
CA GLU A 476 -4.99 0.05 24.86
C GLU A 476 -3.94 -0.35 23.80
N LYS A 477 -3.35 0.62 23.12
CA LYS A 477 -2.30 0.36 22.11
C LYS A 477 -1.04 -0.32 22.69
N SER A 478 -0.76 -0.16 23.98
CA SER A 478 0.35 -0.80 24.68
C SER A 478 0.18 -2.32 24.75
N TYR A 479 -1.05 -2.81 24.91
CA TYR A 479 -1.36 -4.24 25.02
C TYR A 479 -0.75 -5.06 23.87
N PHE A 480 -0.97 -4.64 22.63
CA PHE A 480 -0.45 -5.38 21.47
C PHE A 480 1.07 -5.38 21.39
N SER A 481 1.73 -4.37 21.96
CA SER A 481 3.20 -4.32 22.04
C SER A 481 3.72 -5.22 23.16
N GLU A 482 3.02 -5.30 24.29
CA GLU A 482 3.34 -6.20 25.41
C GLU A 482 3.18 -7.67 25.04
N HIS A 483 2.24 -7.98 24.14
CA HIS A 483 1.95 -9.32 23.63
C HIS A 483 2.59 -9.62 22.26
N ALA A 484 3.64 -8.91 21.86
CA ALA A 484 4.29 -9.09 20.55
C ALA A 484 4.78 -10.53 20.30
N ASN A 485 5.25 -11.22 21.35
CA ASN A 485 5.70 -12.62 21.26
C ASN A 485 4.53 -13.58 20.97
N ASP A 486 3.40 -13.39 21.65
CA ASP A 486 2.18 -14.19 21.44
C ASP A 486 1.65 -14.00 20.01
N ILE A 487 1.72 -12.77 19.50
CA ILE A 487 1.35 -12.44 18.12
C ILE A 487 2.32 -13.08 17.11
N ALA A 488 3.62 -13.10 17.41
CA ALA A 488 4.63 -13.78 16.59
C ALA A 488 4.35 -15.29 16.52
N ASP A 489 4.03 -15.90 17.65
CA ASP A 489 3.69 -17.32 17.75
C ASP A 489 2.42 -17.67 17.00
N ALA A 490 1.37 -16.85 17.11
CA ALA A 490 0.17 -16.98 16.31
C ALA A 490 0.51 -16.90 14.81
N LEU A 491 1.24 -15.86 14.39
CA LEU A 491 1.60 -15.69 12.98
C LEU A 491 2.44 -16.84 12.41
N ARG A 492 3.32 -17.43 13.23
CA ARG A 492 4.14 -18.59 12.87
C ARG A 492 3.29 -19.85 12.66
N ASN A 493 2.29 -20.07 13.51
CA ASN A 493 1.45 -21.27 13.49
C ASN A 493 0.26 -21.16 12.51
N ALA A 494 -0.09 -19.95 12.08
CA ALA A 494 -1.21 -19.69 11.19
C ALA A 494 -1.22 -20.51 9.88
N PRO A 495 -0.09 -20.67 9.15
CA PRO A 495 -0.09 -21.45 7.91
C PRO A 495 -0.55 -22.89 8.13
N GLN A 496 -0.01 -23.58 9.15
CA GLN A 496 -0.35 -24.98 9.44
C GLN A 496 -1.83 -25.14 9.80
N VAL A 497 -2.39 -24.24 10.61
CA VAL A 497 -3.80 -24.33 10.99
C VAL A 497 -4.72 -24.08 9.81
N LEU A 498 -4.37 -23.13 8.93
CA LEU A 498 -5.14 -22.90 7.71
C LEU A 498 -5.07 -24.10 6.75
N GLU A 499 -3.93 -24.77 6.63
CA GLU A 499 -3.78 -26.02 5.85
C GLU A 499 -4.74 -27.10 6.36
N ILE A 500 -4.82 -27.30 7.68
CA ILE A 500 -5.69 -28.31 8.30
C ILE A 500 -7.16 -28.11 7.89
N PHE A 501 -7.62 -26.87 7.86
CA PHE A 501 -9.00 -26.57 7.43
C PHE A 501 -9.18 -26.63 5.90
N GLN A 502 -8.13 -26.43 5.10
CA GLN A 502 -8.17 -26.70 3.66
C GLN A 502 -8.24 -28.20 3.37
N ASP A 503 -7.45 -28.98 4.09
CA ASP A 503 -7.47 -30.43 4.02
C ASP A 503 -8.83 -30.98 4.45
N LEU A 504 -9.45 -30.38 5.47
CA LEU A 504 -10.83 -30.65 5.85
C LEU A 504 -11.81 -30.48 4.67
N ALA A 505 -11.71 -29.35 3.95
CA ALA A 505 -12.55 -29.09 2.80
C ALA A 505 -12.34 -30.14 1.69
N LYS A 506 -11.08 -30.40 1.32
CA LYS A 506 -10.73 -31.41 0.33
C LYS A 506 -11.27 -32.78 0.73
N LYS A 507 -11.12 -33.14 2.00
CA LYS A 507 -11.50 -34.43 2.55
C LYS A 507 -12.99 -34.69 2.36
N TYR A 508 -13.84 -33.75 2.77
CA TYR A 508 -15.30 -33.88 2.69
C TYR A 508 -15.85 -33.74 1.28
N LEU A 509 -15.16 -33.02 0.39
CA LEU A 509 -15.52 -32.95 -1.03
C LEU A 509 -15.16 -34.24 -1.79
N SER A 510 -14.07 -34.93 -1.43
CA SER A 510 -13.50 -36.00 -2.27
C SER A 510 -13.35 -37.38 -1.61
N THR A 511 -12.92 -37.46 -0.35
CA THR A 511 -12.43 -38.72 0.25
C THR A 511 -13.35 -39.36 1.30
N VAL A 512 -14.23 -38.59 1.97
CA VAL A 512 -15.10 -39.15 3.02
C VAL A 512 -16.06 -40.19 2.41
N PRO A 513 -16.16 -41.41 2.98
CA PRO A 513 -17.09 -42.42 2.49
C PRO A 513 -18.54 -41.95 2.59
N VAL A 514 -19.33 -42.23 1.55
CA VAL A 514 -20.74 -41.87 1.46
C VAL A 514 -21.53 -43.10 1.02
N GLU A 515 -22.60 -43.39 1.75
CA GLU A 515 -23.58 -44.40 1.38
C GLU A 515 -24.70 -43.74 0.56
N PHE A 516 -25.02 -44.34 -0.58
CA PHE A 516 -26.09 -43.92 -1.48
C PHE A 516 -27.14 -45.01 -1.56
N LEU A 517 -28.38 -44.69 -1.19
CA LEU A 517 -29.53 -45.58 -1.33
C LEU A 517 -30.50 -44.96 -2.33
N THR A 518 -30.62 -45.57 -3.50
CA THR A 518 -31.47 -45.09 -4.60
C THR A 518 -32.87 -45.70 -4.53
N SER A 519 -33.89 -44.87 -4.72
CA SER A 519 -35.27 -45.29 -4.96
C SER A 519 -35.81 -44.62 -6.24
N ASP A 520 -36.95 -45.08 -6.75
CA ASP A 520 -37.58 -44.52 -7.97
C ASP A 520 -37.87 -43.02 -7.90
N LYS A 521 -37.98 -42.46 -6.68
CA LYS A 521 -38.40 -41.07 -6.42
C LYS A 521 -37.32 -40.18 -5.81
N SER A 522 -36.28 -40.76 -5.22
CA SER A 522 -35.27 -39.99 -4.48
C SER A 522 -33.95 -40.75 -4.28
N LEU A 523 -32.90 -39.96 -4.04
CA LEU A 523 -31.60 -40.41 -3.57
C LEU A 523 -31.49 -40.14 -2.07
N LYS A 524 -31.27 -41.19 -1.28
CA LYS A 524 -30.89 -41.06 0.12
C LYS A 524 -29.37 -41.08 0.23
N VAL A 525 -28.84 -40.16 1.03
CA VAL A 525 -27.41 -39.96 1.21
C VAL A 525 -27.09 -39.98 2.69
N LYS A 526 -26.02 -40.68 3.05
CA LYS A 526 -25.52 -40.75 4.42
C LYS A 526 -23.99 -40.71 4.41
N PHE A 527 -23.40 -39.72 5.08
CA PHE A 527 -21.95 -39.67 5.26
C PHE A 527 -21.53 -40.66 6.34
N LEU A 528 -20.46 -41.40 6.11
CA LEU A 528 -19.93 -42.38 7.05
C LEU A 528 -18.59 -41.86 7.60
N PRO A 529 -18.61 -40.98 8.62
CA PRO A 529 -17.36 -40.57 9.29
C PRO A 529 -16.69 -41.81 9.92
N LYS A 530 -15.34 -41.83 9.93
CA LYS A 530 -14.57 -43.00 10.41
C LYS A 530 -14.91 -43.42 11.84
N SER A 531 -15.31 -42.49 12.72
CA SER A 531 -15.60 -42.80 14.12
C SER A 531 -16.99 -43.40 14.29
N SER A 532 -17.06 -44.63 14.80
CA SER A 532 -18.30 -45.37 15.12
C SER A 532 -19.16 -44.69 16.19
N SER A 533 -18.58 -43.74 16.94
CA SER A 533 -19.28 -42.96 17.97
C SER A 533 -20.16 -41.84 17.41
N ILE A 534 -20.05 -41.54 16.11
CA ILE A 534 -20.78 -40.46 15.46
C ILE A 534 -21.99 -41.03 14.71
N SER A 535 -23.19 -40.70 15.19
CA SER A 535 -24.43 -40.99 14.47
C SER A 535 -24.67 -39.93 13.39
N SER A 536 -24.33 -40.26 12.13
CA SER A 536 -24.65 -39.44 10.96
C SER A 536 -26.14 -39.45 10.63
N SER A 537 -26.69 -38.32 10.20
CA SER A 537 -28.06 -38.25 9.68
C SER A 537 -28.15 -38.73 8.24
N GLU A 538 -29.25 -39.43 7.90
CA GLU A 538 -29.65 -39.66 6.52
C GLU A 538 -30.45 -38.45 6.03
N PHE A 539 -30.20 -38.01 4.80
CA PHE A 539 -31.00 -36.98 4.15
C PHE A 539 -31.39 -37.42 2.74
N THR A 540 -32.49 -36.86 2.25
CA THR A 540 -33.10 -37.25 0.99
C THR A 540 -33.04 -36.09 0.00
N VAL A 541 -32.60 -36.39 -1.22
CA VAL A 541 -32.67 -35.50 -2.37
C VAL A 541 -33.69 -36.07 -3.34
N THR A 542 -34.77 -35.35 -3.61
CA THR A 542 -35.79 -35.81 -4.57
C THR A 542 -35.21 -35.86 -5.98
N LYS A 543 -35.82 -36.63 -6.88
CA LYS A 543 -35.37 -36.73 -8.27
C LYS A 543 -35.32 -35.37 -8.99
N ALA A 544 -36.30 -34.50 -8.70
CA ALA A 544 -36.37 -33.15 -9.26
C ALA A 544 -35.23 -32.26 -8.74
N GLU A 545 -34.97 -32.28 -7.43
CA GLU A 545 -33.86 -31.56 -6.81
C GLU A 545 -32.51 -32.08 -7.30
N LEU A 546 -32.33 -33.40 -7.39
CA LEU A 546 -31.10 -34.02 -7.85
C LEU A 546 -30.77 -33.56 -9.27
N LYS A 547 -31.77 -33.51 -10.16
CA LYS A 547 -31.60 -32.99 -11.53
C LYS A 547 -31.21 -31.52 -11.53
N LEU A 548 -31.93 -30.69 -10.77
CA LEU A 548 -31.68 -29.25 -10.69
C LEU A 548 -30.29 -28.94 -10.13
N PHE A 549 -29.93 -29.53 -9.00
CA PHE A 549 -28.63 -29.34 -8.35
C PHE A 549 -27.50 -29.89 -9.21
N SER A 550 -27.68 -31.05 -9.84
CA SER A 550 -26.67 -31.60 -10.74
C SER A 550 -26.41 -30.68 -11.93
N LYS A 551 -27.47 -30.18 -12.57
CA LYS A 551 -27.34 -29.21 -13.67
C LYS A 551 -26.58 -27.96 -13.20
N ASN A 552 -26.98 -27.36 -12.08
CA ASN A 552 -26.37 -26.12 -11.59
C ASN A 552 -24.90 -26.31 -11.18
N ILE A 553 -24.56 -27.45 -10.56
CA ILE A 553 -23.17 -27.78 -10.19
C ILE A 553 -22.33 -27.95 -11.46
N LEU A 554 -22.81 -28.73 -12.44
CA LEU A 554 -22.08 -28.95 -13.69
C LEU A 554 -21.93 -27.64 -14.49
N GLU A 555 -22.97 -26.80 -14.54
CA GLU A 555 -22.94 -25.47 -15.15
C GLU A 555 -21.89 -24.57 -14.52
N ALA A 556 -21.80 -24.56 -13.19
CA ALA A 556 -20.83 -23.75 -12.45
C ALA A 556 -19.37 -24.18 -12.67
N ILE A 557 -19.13 -25.38 -13.19
CA ILE A 557 -17.79 -25.96 -13.46
C ILE A 557 -17.56 -26.12 -14.98
N LEU A 558 -18.52 -25.68 -15.81
CA LEU A 558 -18.48 -25.90 -17.24
C LEU A 558 -17.41 -25.02 -17.90
N PHE A 559 -16.67 -25.60 -18.84
CA PHE A 559 -15.66 -24.98 -19.70
C PHE A 559 -14.30 -24.59 -19.09
N LYS A 560 -14.12 -24.58 -17.76
CA LYS A 560 -12.80 -24.42 -17.11
C LYS A 560 -12.72 -25.12 -15.76
N GLU A 561 -11.51 -25.50 -15.37
CA GLU A 561 -11.21 -25.94 -14.01
C GLU A 561 -11.55 -24.84 -13.01
N LYS A 562 -12.26 -25.21 -11.94
CA LYS A 562 -12.69 -24.29 -10.89
C LYS A 562 -11.78 -24.44 -9.67
N PRO A 563 -10.94 -23.44 -9.34
CA PRO A 563 -10.24 -23.43 -8.06
C PRO A 563 -11.26 -23.19 -6.93
N VAL A 564 -11.10 -23.92 -5.84
CA VAL A 564 -11.99 -23.86 -4.68
C VAL A 564 -11.15 -23.61 -3.42
N GLU A 565 -11.42 -22.51 -2.74
CA GLU A 565 -10.72 -22.14 -1.49
C GLU A 565 -11.45 -22.63 -0.25
N SER A 566 -12.72 -23.02 -0.38
CA SER A 566 -13.55 -23.55 0.71
C SER A 566 -14.72 -24.38 0.19
N ILE A 567 -15.35 -25.19 1.05
CA ILE A 567 -16.56 -25.96 0.65
C ILE A 567 -17.68 -25.03 0.18
N SER A 568 -17.83 -23.87 0.83
CA SER A 568 -18.81 -22.85 0.45
C SER A 568 -18.63 -22.37 -0.99
N ASP A 569 -17.39 -22.14 -1.43
CA ASP A 569 -17.08 -21.63 -2.79
C ASP A 569 -17.46 -22.61 -3.90
N ALA A 570 -17.41 -23.91 -3.60
CA ALA A 570 -17.84 -24.95 -4.52
C ALA A 570 -19.31 -24.76 -4.93
N PHE A 571 -20.15 -24.30 -3.99
CA PHE A 571 -21.59 -24.16 -4.15
C PHE A 571 -22.09 -22.71 -4.22
N LEU A 572 -21.16 -21.75 -4.32
CA LEU A 572 -21.49 -20.34 -4.44
C LEU A 572 -22.50 -20.14 -5.57
N LEU A 573 -23.58 -19.41 -5.30
CA LEU A 573 -24.70 -19.10 -6.20
C LEU A 573 -25.75 -20.22 -6.39
N ILE A 574 -25.55 -21.41 -5.83
CA ILE A 574 -26.54 -22.50 -5.88
C ILE A 574 -27.46 -22.44 -4.66
N ARG A 575 -28.78 -22.35 -4.90
CA ARG A 575 -29.78 -22.41 -3.82
C ARG A 575 -30.12 -23.85 -3.48
N GLY A 576 -29.85 -24.27 -2.25
CA GLY A 576 -30.18 -25.60 -1.72
C GLY A 576 -29.69 -25.72 -0.28
N SER A 577 -30.10 -26.77 0.44
CA SER A 577 -29.51 -27.01 1.76
C SER A 577 -28.06 -27.55 1.62
N PRO A 578 -27.13 -27.18 2.51
CA PRO A 578 -25.74 -27.58 2.39
C PRO A 578 -25.54 -29.09 2.25
N GLU A 579 -26.25 -29.90 3.03
CA GLU A 579 -26.18 -31.35 2.96
C GLU A 579 -26.69 -31.90 1.61
N GLN A 580 -27.76 -31.35 1.04
CA GLN A 580 -28.27 -31.77 -0.26
C GLN A 580 -27.28 -31.41 -1.39
N LEU A 581 -26.65 -30.23 -1.31
CA LEU A 581 -25.67 -29.76 -2.30
C LEU A 581 -24.39 -30.60 -2.25
N ILE A 582 -23.83 -30.83 -1.06
CA ILE A 582 -22.65 -31.71 -0.90
C ILE A 582 -23.02 -33.13 -1.29
N GLY A 583 -24.18 -33.66 -0.88
CA GLY A 583 -24.63 -35.00 -1.23
C GLY A 583 -24.77 -35.20 -2.75
N THR A 584 -25.35 -34.21 -3.44
CA THR A 584 -25.46 -34.23 -4.91
C THR A 584 -24.08 -34.16 -5.57
N PHE A 585 -23.19 -33.29 -5.08
CA PHE A 585 -21.81 -33.20 -5.56
C PHE A 585 -21.07 -34.53 -5.41
N ARG A 586 -21.20 -35.18 -4.25
CA ARG A 586 -20.59 -36.50 -3.98
C ARG A 586 -21.16 -37.58 -4.89
N ALA A 587 -22.46 -37.53 -5.22
CA ALA A 587 -23.07 -38.45 -6.18
C ALA A 587 -22.54 -38.24 -7.61
N LEU A 588 -22.31 -36.98 -8.02
CA LEU A 588 -21.69 -36.69 -9.32
C LEU A 588 -20.23 -37.18 -9.38
N LEU A 589 -19.48 -36.99 -8.29
CA LEU A 589 -18.11 -37.46 -8.19
C LEU A 589 -18.03 -39.00 -8.21
N SER A 590 -18.89 -39.70 -7.46
CA SER A 590 -18.88 -41.17 -7.40
C SER A 590 -19.25 -41.83 -8.72
N LYS A 591 -20.02 -41.13 -9.56
CA LYS A 591 -20.39 -41.54 -10.92
C LYS A 591 -19.36 -41.11 -11.99
N GLY A 592 -18.27 -40.44 -11.61
CA GLY A 592 -17.21 -40.04 -12.54
C GLY A 592 -17.54 -38.82 -13.41
N PHE A 593 -18.58 -38.04 -13.09
CA PHE A 593 -18.92 -36.82 -13.84
C PHE A 593 -18.06 -35.61 -13.45
N LEU A 594 -17.50 -35.64 -12.25
CA LEU A 594 -16.58 -34.65 -11.72
C LEU A 594 -15.29 -35.32 -11.30
N GLU A 595 -14.25 -34.52 -11.12
CA GLU A 595 -12.97 -34.91 -10.53
C GLU A 595 -12.50 -33.81 -9.57
N VAL A 596 -11.86 -34.21 -8.48
CA VAL A 596 -11.24 -33.30 -7.51
C VAL A 596 -9.78 -33.67 -7.38
N PHE A 597 -8.90 -32.70 -7.60
CA PHE A 597 -7.45 -32.86 -7.46
C PHE A 597 -6.84 -31.60 -6.82
N SER A 598 -5.53 -31.61 -6.60
CA SER A 598 -4.78 -30.47 -6.07
C SER A 598 -3.67 -30.09 -7.03
N GLU A 599 -3.45 -28.80 -7.19
CA GLU A 599 -2.32 -28.25 -7.93
C GLU A 599 -1.49 -27.35 -7.02
N GLN A 600 -0.26 -27.03 -7.43
CA GLN A 600 0.55 -26.07 -6.70
C GLN A 600 -0.19 -24.72 -6.62
N PHE A 601 -0.35 -24.18 -5.40
CA PHE A 601 -1.09 -22.94 -5.11
C PHE A 601 -2.62 -23.00 -5.29
N ARG A 602 -3.17 -24.18 -5.60
CA ARG A 602 -4.61 -24.42 -5.67
C ARG A 602 -4.93 -25.70 -4.91
N PRO A 603 -5.19 -25.58 -3.59
CA PRO A 603 -5.31 -26.74 -2.71
C PRO A 603 -6.44 -27.69 -3.15
N ILE A 604 -7.48 -27.14 -3.78
CA ILE A 604 -8.62 -27.90 -4.31
C ILE A 604 -8.96 -27.34 -5.69
N VAL A 605 -8.97 -28.21 -6.70
CA VAL A 605 -9.41 -27.91 -8.06
C VAL A 605 -10.49 -28.92 -8.43
N ILE A 606 -11.60 -28.41 -8.96
CA ILE A 606 -12.72 -29.23 -9.44
C ILE A 606 -12.78 -29.13 -10.96
N ARG A 607 -12.89 -30.29 -11.62
CA ARG A 607 -13.02 -30.40 -13.07
C ARG A 607 -14.23 -31.24 -13.45
N ILE A 608 -14.89 -30.85 -14.54
CA ILE A 608 -15.93 -31.65 -15.18
C ILE A 608 -15.29 -32.63 -16.17
N THR A 609 -15.64 -33.91 -16.07
CA THR A 609 -15.14 -34.95 -16.99
C THR A 609 -15.88 -34.90 -18.33
N GLU A 610 -15.39 -35.64 -19.33
CA GLU A 610 -16.10 -35.78 -20.60
C GLU A 610 -17.49 -36.40 -20.44
N GLU A 611 -17.66 -37.34 -19.50
CA GLU A 611 -18.96 -37.91 -19.17
C GLU A 611 -19.87 -36.87 -18.49
N GLY A 612 -19.32 -36.03 -17.61
CA GLY A 612 -20.06 -34.92 -17.00
C GLY A 612 -20.54 -33.90 -18.03
N LYS A 613 -19.70 -33.58 -19.04
CA LYS A 613 -20.08 -32.70 -20.15
C LYS A 613 -21.21 -33.30 -21.00
N LYS A 614 -21.16 -34.60 -21.27
CA LYS A 614 -22.25 -35.31 -21.97
C LYS A 614 -23.55 -35.23 -21.17
N LEU A 615 -23.50 -35.51 -19.86
CA LEU A 615 -24.66 -35.42 -18.98
C LEU A 615 -25.25 -34.00 -18.96
N PHE A 616 -24.40 -32.97 -18.88
CA PHE A 616 -24.86 -31.58 -18.95
C PHE A 616 -25.57 -31.26 -20.28
N ASN A 617 -24.98 -31.67 -21.41
CA ASN A 617 -25.58 -31.49 -22.73
C ASN A 617 -26.92 -32.23 -22.87
N THR A 618 -27.04 -33.40 -22.26
CA THR A 618 -28.31 -34.14 -22.16
C THR A 618 -29.36 -33.33 -21.39
N TYR A 619 -29.01 -32.70 -20.28
CA TYR A 619 -29.94 -31.81 -19.57
C TYR A 619 -30.31 -30.55 -20.34
N ALA A 620 -29.44 -30.07 -21.22
CA ALA A 620 -29.69 -28.92 -22.08
C ALA A 620 -30.60 -29.26 -23.27
N ASN A 621 -30.46 -30.46 -23.85
CA ASN A 621 -31.16 -30.90 -25.06
C ASN A 621 -32.46 -31.67 -24.78
N ASP A 622 -32.53 -32.36 -23.64
CA ASP A 622 -33.72 -33.09 -23.20
C ASP A 622 -33.98 -32.84 -21.69
N PRO A 623 -34.85 -31.88 -21.35
CA PRO A 623 -35.25 -31.61 -19.98
C PRO A 623 -35.97 -32.78 -19.30
N SER A 624 -36.19 -33.92 -19.97
CA SER A 624 -36.81 -35.13 -19.41
C SER A 624 -35.83 -36.27 -19.10
N MET A 625 -34.60 -36.29 -19.64
CA MET A 625 -33.60 -37.33 -19.35
C MET A 625 -32.98 -37.24 -17.93
N PHE A 626 -32.58 -38.39 -17.38
CA PHE A 626 -32.15 -38.57 -15.98
C PHE A 626 -30.71 -39.07 -15.86
N LEU A 627 -30.10 -38.87 -14.68
CA LEU A 627 -28.86 -39.56 -14.28
C LEU A 627 -29.06 -41.09 -14.35
N PRO A 628 -28.18 -41.85 -15.02
CA PRO A 628 -28.23 -43.30 -15.01
C PRO A 628 -27.87 -43.93 -13.65
#